data_AF-A0A524E544-F1
#
_entry.id   AF-A0A524E544-F1
#
_cell.length_a   1.000
_cell.length_b   1.000
_cell.length_c   1.000
_cell.angle_alpha   90.00
_cell.angle_beta   90.00
_cell.angle_gamma   90.00
#
_symmetry.space_group_name_H-M   'P 1'
#
loop_
_entity.id
_entity.type
_entity.pdbx_description
1 polymer ?
#
loop_
_entity_poly.entity_id
_entity_poly.type
_entity_poly.pdbx_seq_one_letter_code
_entity_poly.pdbx_strand_id
1 'polypeptide(L)' 'MVVVTERKRLGIGGPLMLGFGGVFIILPVLGFFQLLFDGRLTWPNDEAYPGILAFIGAFVFLGFCMLGLGIEVINEDSR' A
#
# COMPACT_ATOMS: atom_id res chain seq x y z
N MET A 1 26.15 -8.74 37.20
CA MET A 1 24.98 -9.19 36.41
C MET A 1 24.24 -7.92 36.00
N VAL A 2 24.48 -7.41 34.80
CA VAL A 2 23.84 -6.18 34.32
C VAL A 2 22.55 -6.60 33.63
N VAL A 3 21.43 -6.38 34.31
CA VAL A 3 20.10 -6.55 33.72
C VAL A 3 19.90 -5.36 32.77
N VAL A 4 20.26 -5.56 31.50
CA VAL A 4 19.90 -4.64 30.43
C VAL A 4 18.40 -4.82 30.21
N THR A 5 17.60 -3.99 30.88
CA THR A 5 16.17 -3.89 30.62
C THR A 5 16.01 -3.25 29.24
N GLU A 6 15.84 -4.08 28.20
CA GLU A 6 15.46 -3.61 26.88
C GLU A 6 14.13 -2.86 26.99
N ARG A 7 14.21 -1.53 26.83
CA ARG A 7 13.03 -0.68 26.78
C ARG A 7 12.31 -1.00 25.48
N LYS A 8 11.26 -1.84 25.53
CA LYS A 8 10.33 -2.15 24.42
C LYS A 8 9.91 -0.82 23.77
N ARG A 9 10.56 -0.43 22.67
CA ARG A 9 10.12 0.71 21.86
C ARG A 9 8.85 0.24 21.19
N LEU A 10 7.71 0.78 21.61
CA LEU A 10 6.42 0.55 20.95
C LEU A 10 6.59 0.81 19.44
N GLY A 11 6.60 -0.26 18.66
CA GLY A 11 6.97 -0.25 17.24
C GLY A 11 5.87 0.33 16.39
N ILE A 12 5.87 1.66 16.24
CA ILE A 12 4.94 2.37 15.34
C ILE A 12 5.12 1.93 13.87
N GLY A 13 6.21 1.23 13.54
CA GLY A 13 6.55 0.77 12.20
C GLY A 13 5.48 -0.12 11.56
N GLY A 14 4.95 -1.10 12.28
CA GLY A 14 3.92 -2.01 11.76
C GLY A 14 2.61 -1.29 11.41
N PRO A 15 2.01 -0.52 12.34
CA PRO A 15 0.83 0.29 12.04
C PRO A 15 1.03 1.32 10.93
N LEU A 16 2.23 1.90 10.82
CA LEU A 16 2.56 2.81 9.71
C LEU A 16 2.60 2.07 8.37
N MET A 17 3.25 0.90 8.30
CA MET A 17 3.28 0.07 7.09
C MET A 17 1.88 -0.37 6.65
N LEU A 18 0.99 -0.66 7.60
CA LEU A 18 -0.42 -0.91 7.29
C LEU A 18 -1.09 0.31 6.64
N GLY A 19 -0.91 1.48 7.24
CA GLY A 19 -1.46 2.73 6.72
C GLY A 19 -0.96 3.04 5.32
N PHE A 20 0.35 2.96 5.09
CA PHE A 20 0.94 3.15 3.76
C PHE A 20 0.43 2.12 2.76
N GLY A 21 0.40 0.82 3.12
CA GLY A 21 -0.10 -0.24 2.25
C GLY A 21 -1.54 0.02 1.78
N GLY A 22 -2.42 0.48 2.67
CA GLY A 22 -3.77 0.89 2.31
C GLY A 22 -3.82 2.05 1.31
N VAL A 23 -2.95 3.06 1.48
CA VAL A 23 -2.84 4.21 0.55
C VAL A 23 -2.41 3.76 -0.86
N PHE A 24 -1.42 2.86 -0.94
CA PHE A 24 -0.95 2.28 -2.21
C PHE A 24 -2.01 1.44 -2.93
N ILE A 25 -3.04 0.97 -2.23
CA ILE A 25 -4.19 0.28 -2.84
C ILE A 25 -5.28 1.28 -3.24
N ILE A 26 -5.70 2.15 -2.31
CA ILE A 26 -6.89 2.98 -2.47
C ILE A 26 -6.67 4.10 -3.50
N LEU A 27 -5.53 4.80 -3.46
CA LEU A 27 -5.32 5.96 -4.33
C LEU A 27 -5.29 5.60 -5.82
N PRO A 28 -4.56 4.57 -6.28
CA PRO A 28 -4.58 4.19 -7.69
C PRO A 28 -5.95 3.73 -8.16
N VAL A 29 -6.69 2.99 -7.31
CA VAL A 29 -8.05 2.53 -7.63
C VAL A 29 -9.01 3.72 -7.78
N LEU A 30 -8.99 4.67 -6.86
CA LEU A 30 -9.81 5.88 -6.97
C LEU A 30 -9.42 6.73 -8.19
N GLY A 31 -8.12 6.88 -8.45
CA GLY A 31 -7.62 7.60 -9.62
C GLY A 31 -8.07 6.96 -10.93
N PHE A 32 -8.10 5.63 -11.00
CA PHE A 32 -8.65 4.90 -12.15
C PHE A 32 -10.12 5.23 -12.40
N PHE A 33 -10.96 5.12 -11.37
CA PHE A 33 -12.38 5.40 -11.49
C PHE A 33 -12.65 6.86 -11.85
N GLN A 34 -11.85 7.79 -11.34
CA GLN A 34 -11.92 9.19 -11.73
C GLN A 34 -11.59 9.38 -13.22
N LEU A 35 -10.49 8.79 -13.70
CA LEU A 35 -10.13 8.84 -15.12
C LEU A 35 -11.19 8.21 -16.04
N LEU A 36 -11.87 7.16 -15.54
CA LEU A 36 -12.94 6.49 -16.25
C LEU A 36 -14.20 7.37 -16.31
N PHE A 37 -14.56 7.99 -15.19
CA PHE A 37 -15.68 8.93 -15.10
C PHE A 37 -15.48 10.16 -15.98
N ASP A 38 -14.26 10.69 -16.02
CA ASP A 38 -13.88 11.82 -16.87
C ASP A 38 -13.77 11.45 -18.36
N GLY A 39 -13.98 10.18 -18.73
CA GLY A 39 -13.86 9.71 -20.13
C GLY A 39 -12.43 9.76 -20.68
N ARG A 40 -11.43 9.97 -19.83
CA ARG A 40 -10.02 10.13 -20.25
C ARG A 40 -9.36 8.79 -20.57
N LEU A 41 -9.92 7.70 -20.05
CA LEU A 41 -9.56 6.32 -20.36
C LEU A 41 -10.22 5.77 -21.63
N THR A 42 -11.17 6.51 -22.21
CA THR A 42 -11.83 6.17 -23.48
C THR A 42 -11.25 6.97 -24.65
N TRP A 43 -11.58 6.56 -25.86
CA TRP A 43 -11.18 7.16 -27.14
C TRP A 43 -10.96 8.68 -27.08
N PRO A 44 -9.83 9.22 -27.60
CA PRO A 44 -8.80 8.57 -28.42
C PRO A 44 -7.65 7.91 -27.63
N ASN A 45 -7.72 7.81 -26.30
CA ASN A 45 -6.61 7.32 -25.47
C ASN A 45 -6.60 5.80 -25.23
N ASP A 46 -7.13 5.00 -26.16
CA ASP A 46 -7.27 3.55 -25.97
C ASP A 46 -5.91 2.86 -25.74
N GLU A 47 -4.82 3.41 -26.29
CA GLU A 47 -3.46 2.92 -26.07
C GLU A 47 -2.91 3.22 -24.66
N ALA A 48 -3.46 4.22 -23.96
CA ALA A 48 -3.07 4.55 -22.59
C ALA A 48 -3.72 3.61 -21.56
N TYR A 49 -4.84 2.96 -21.93
CA TYR A 49 -5.61 2.09 -21.04
C TYR A 49 -4.79 0.93 -20.46
N PRO A 50 -4.01 0.15 -21.25
CA PRO A 50 -3.15 -0.91 -20.71
C PRO A 50 -2.06 -0.40 -19.76
N GLY A 51 -1.45 0.75 -20.08
CA GLY A 51 -0.42 1.35 -19.25
C GLY A 51 -0.94 1.82 -17.89
N ILE A 52 -2.13 2.43 -17.88
CA ILE A 52 -2.80 2.85 -16.65
C ILE A 52 -3.18 1.62 -15.80
N LEU A 53 -3.71 0.56 -16.41
CA LEU A 53 -4.02 -0.69 -15.71
C LEU A 53 -2.77 -1.35 -15.10
N ALA A 54 -1.66 -1.40 -15.85
CA ALA A 54 -0.40 -1.93 -15.34
C ALA A 54 0.13 -1.10 -14.16
N PHE A 55 0.04 0.23 -14.24
CA PHE A 55 0.41 1.14 -13.15
C PHE A 55 -0.44 0.89 -11.90
N ILE A 56 -1.77 0.79 -12.03
CA ILE A 56 -2.67 0.50 -10.91
C ILE A 56 -2.35 -0.86 -10.30
N GLY A 57 -2.20 -1.89 -11.13
CA GLY A 57 -1.87 -3.25 -10.66
C GLY A 57 -0.57 -3.30 -9.88
N ALA A 58 0.47 -2.59 -10.34
CA ALA A 58 1.76 -2.53 -9.64
C ALA A 58 1.65 -1.87 -8.26
N PHE A 59 0.92 -0.77 -8.14
CA PHE A 59 0.75 -0.09 -6.85
C PHE A 59 -0.15 -0.88 -5.89
N VAL A 60 -1.22 -1.50 -6.38
CA VAL A 60 -2.08 -2.37 -5.59
C VAL A 60 -1.29 -3.58 -5.07
N PHE A 61 -0.46 -4.20 -5.92
CA PHE A 61 0.44 -5.28 -5.51
C PHE A 61 1.42 -4.83 -4.42
N LEU A 62 2.09 -3.69 -4.61
CA LEU A 62 2.99 -3.10 -3.61
C LEU A 62 2.26 -2.83 -2.28
N GLY A 63 1.03 -2.32 -2.35
CA GLY A 63 0.22 -2.07 -1.18
C GLY A 63 -0.11 -3.33 -0.41
N PHE A 64 -0.43 -4.44 -1.09
CA PHE A 64 -0.61 -5.74 -0.44
C PHE A 64 0.68 -6.25 0.22
N CYS A 65 1.84 -6.08 -0.42
CA CYS A 65 3.13 -6.42 0.21
C CYS A 65 3.37 -5.61 1.49
N MET A 66 3.12 -4.30 1.46
CA MET A 66 3.27 -3.43 2.63
C MET A 66 2.27 -3.76 3.74
N LEU A 67 1.03 -4.10 3.40
CA LEU A 67 0.05 -4.60 4.37
C LEU A 67 0.54 -5.88 5.03
N GLY A 68 0.99 -6.87 4.24
CA GLY A 68 1.52 -8.13 4.77
C GLY A 68 2.69 -7.92 5.74
N LEU A 69 3.67 -7.11 5.34
CA LEU A 69 4.82 -6.74 6.19
C LEU A 69 4.38 -6.00 7.45
N GLY A 70 3.41 -5.09 7.34
CA GLY A 70 2.86 -4.37 8.50
C GLY A 70 2.22 -5.32 9.52
N ILE A 71 1.45 -6.32 9.06
CA ILE A 71 0.88 -7.36 9.93
C ILE A 71 1.99 -8.19 10.58
N GLU A 72 3.00 -8.59 9.81
CA GLU A 72 4.12 -9.39 10.30
C GLU A 72 4.88 -8.68 11.41
N VAL A 73 5.26 -7.42 11.20
CA VAL A 73 5.95 -6.59 12.21
C VAL A 73 5.12 -6.45 13.49
N ILE A 74 3.80 -6.24 13.37
CA ILE A 74 2.90 -6.16 14.54
C ILE A 74 2.87 -7.50 15.29
N ASN A 75 2.83 -8.60 14.57
CA ASN A 75 2.77 -9.94 15.14
C ASN A 75 4.09 -10.33 15.84
N GLU A 76 5.24 -9.95 15.27
CA GLU A 76 6.55 -10.13 15.88
C GLU A 76 6.70 -9.31 17.17
N ASP A 77 6.25 -8.05 17.19
CA ASP A 77 6.26 -7.20 18.40
C ASP A 77 5.35 -7.74 19.52
N SER A 78 4.36 -8.55 19.16
CA SER A 78 3.38 -9.15 20.07
C SER A 78 3.85 -10.45 20.72
N ARG A 79 4.89 -11.11 20.18
CA ARG A 79 5.54 -12.29 20.79
C ARG A 79 6.56 -11.89 21.87
#